data_AF-A0A7S1HJJ3-F1
#
_entry.id   AF-A0A7S1HJJ3-F1
#
_cell.length_a   1.000
_cell.length_b   1.000
_cell.length_c   1.000
_cell.angle_alpha   90.00
_cell.angle_beta   90.00
_cell.angle_gamma   90.00
#
_symmetry.space_group_name_H-M   'P 1'
#
loop_
_entity.id
_entity.type
_entity.pdbx_description
1 polymer ?
#
loop_
_entity_poly.entity_id
_entity_poly.type
_entity_poly.pdbx_seq_one_letter_code
_entity_poly.pdbx_strand_id
1 'polypeptide(L)'
;RACEEFEGWCAEEGVTTSLVVRDFDGTGRGLAAARSLSAGEVVIRTPFHLFLNTEDVENTSRFAHIFRAVKGLDEQAKHILTVMLEAADPDQSPWGKYLVACPRSFSNGLLLTEDEVAILQGSPALDYLVERREDLRHTYDALFPKLSEAFPRELPPEKCRWEDYSWAAAVIDTRSWATEAGCDVASL
;
A
#
# COMPACT_ATOMS: atom_id res chain seq x y z
N ARG A 1 11.87 6.66 -15.45
CA ARG A 1 11.89 7.75 -14.46
C ARG A 1 11.43 7.32 -13.07
N ALA A 2 10.15 7.05 -12.78
CA ALA A 2 9.74 6.65 -11.43
C ALA A 2 10.42 5.35 -10.93
N CYS A 3 10.60 4.35 -11.81
CA CYS A 3 11.33 3.12 -11.48
C CYS A 3 12.81 3.39 -11.19
N GLU A 4 13.46 4.17 -12.03
CA GLU A 4 14.89 4.50 -11.88
C GLU A 4 15.13 5.29 -10.59
N GLU A 5 14.24 6.23 -10.25
CA GLU A 5 14.30 6.97 -8.98
C GLU A 5 14.07 6.05 -7.78
N PHE A 6 13.17 5.06 -7.89
CA PHE A 6 12.96 4.04 -6.86
C PHE A 6 14.16 3.10 -6.70
N GLU A 7 14.75 2.63 -7.80
CA GLU A 7 15.95 1.79 -7.78
C GLU A 7 17.15 2.54 -7.18
N GLY A 8 17.30 3.83 -7.50
CA GLY A 8 18.29 4.70 -6.88
C GLY A 8 18.09 4.85 -5.37
N TRP A 9 16.87 5.16 -4.95
CA TRP A 9 16.51 5.23 -3.53
C TRP A 9 16.75 3.91 -2.79
N CYS A 10 16.39 2.76 -3.38
CA CYS A 10 16.69 1.46 -2.82
C CYS A 10 18.20 1.27 -2.58
N ALA A 11 19.03 1.63 -3.55
CA ALA A 11 20.49 1.51 -3.41
C ALA A 11 21.04 2.45 -2.31
N GLU A 12 20.54 3.69 -2.23
CA GLU A 12 20.91 4.67 -1.20
C GLU A 12 20.53 4.19 0.21
N GLU A 13 19.37 3.55 0.35
CA GLU A 13 18.86 3.01 1.62
C GLU A 13 19.45 1.64 1.99
N GLY A 14 20.38 1.10 1.20
CA GLY A 14 21.09 -0.15 1.52
C GLY A 14 20.40 -1.43 1.06
N VAL A 15 19.44 -1.35 0.14
CA VAL A 15 18.89 -2.54 -0.55
C VAL A 15 19.96 -3.10 -1.47
N THR A 16 20.21 -4.41 -1.38
CA THR A 16 21.12 -5.11 -2.28
C THR A 16 20.34 -6.14 -3.10
N THR A 17 20.60 -6.21 -4.41
CA THR A 17 19.93 -7.18 -5.28
C THR A 17 20.81 -7.62 -6.45
N SER A 18 20.61 -8.86 -6.91
CA SER A 18 21.15 -9.41 -8.17
C SER A 18 20.13 -9.37 -9.32
N LEU A 19 18.99 -8.70 -9.11
CA LEU A 19 17.88 -8.60 -10.03
C LEU A 19 17.82 -7.19 -10.64
N VAL A 20 17.15 -7.08 -11.79
CA VAL A 20 16.88 -5.81 -12.47
C VAL A 20 15.39 -5.65 -12.71
N VAL A 21 14.88 -4.43 -12.59
CA VAL A 21 13.49 -4.13 -12.90
C VAL A 21 13.26 -4.22 -14.41
N ARG A 22 12.19 -4.90 -14.79
CA ARG A 22 11.74 -5.08 -16.18
C ARG A 22 10.23 -5.09 -16.27
N ASP A 23 9.71 -4.69 -17.42
CA ASP A 23 8.30 -4.89 -17.76
C ASP A 23 8.14 -6.20 -18.53
N PHE A 24 7.10 -6.95 -18.19
CA PHE A 24 6.76 -8.23 -18.79
C PHE A 24 5.35 -8.18 -19.35
N ASP A 25 5.19 -8.73 -20.55
CA ASP A 25 3.88 -8.79 -21.20
C ASP A 25 2.89 -9.59 -20.35
N GLY A 26 1.71 -9.02 -20.11
CA GLY A 26 0.60 -9.63 -19.37
C GLY A 26 0.66 -9.51 -17.84
N THR A 27 1.83 -9.28 -17.24
CA THR A 27 1.98 -9.13 -15.78
C THR A 27 2.45 -7.75 -15.34
N GLY A 28 2.98 -6.95 -16.27
CA GLY A 28 3.51 -5.63 -15.99
C GLY A 28 4.91 -5.69 -15.37
N ARG A 29 5.18 -4.77 -14.43
CA ARG A 29 6.51 -4.63 -13.84
C ARG A 29 6.85 -5.83 -12.94
N GLY A 30 8.05 -6.38 -13.14
CA GLY A 30 8.62 -7.44 -12.32
C GLY A 30 10.14 -7.34 -12.23
N LEU A 31 10.76 -8.44 -11.80
CA LEU A 31 12.21 -8.55 -11.62
C LEU A 31 12.76 -9.65 -12.53
N ALA A 32 13.85 -9.36 -13.23
CA ALA A 32 14.61 -10.32 -14.02
C ALA A 32 15.99 -10.55 -13.39
N ALA A 33 16.54 -11.76 -13.52
CA ALA A 33 17.90 -12.04 -13.09
C ALA A 33 18.91 -11.29 -13.97
N ALA A 34 19.85 -10.55 -13.35
CA ALA A 34 20.92 -9.88 -14.09
C ALA A 34 22.05 -10.83 -14.53
N ARG A 35 22.08 -12.02 -13.92
CA ARG A 35 23.03 -13.11 -14.18
C ARG A 35 22.41 -14.45 -13.81
N SER A 36 23.11 -15.55 -14.08
CA SER A 36 22.74 -16.86 -13.54
C SER A 36 22.71 -16.84 -12.01
N LEU A 37 21.68 -17.47 -11.44
CA LEU A 37 21.43 -17.59 -10.00
C LEU A 37 21.47 -19.06 -9.60
N SER A 38 22.00 -19.34 -8.40
CA SER A 38 21.97 -20.69 -7.82
C SER A 38 20.76 -20.88 -6.91
N ALA A 39 20.26 -22.11 -6.80
CA ALA A 39 19.21 -22.42 -5.82
C ALA A 39 19.70 -22.13 -4.38
N GLY A 40 18.87 -21.44 -3.59
CA GLY A 40 19.21 -21.02 -2.22
C GLY A 40 20.06 -19.74 -2.12
N GLU A 41 20.42 -19.13 -3.25
CA GLU A 41 21.13 -17.85 -3.25
C GLU A 41 20.22 -16.70 -2.78
N VAL A 42 20.75 -15.80 -1.97
CA VAL A 42 20.05 -14.57 -1.59
C VAL A 42 20.11 -13.56 -2.74
N VAL A 43 18.96 -13.25 -3.31
CA VAL A 43 18.84 -12.39 -4.52
C VAL A 43 18.40 -10.95 -4.21
N ILE A 44 17.82 -10.72 -3.04
CA ILE A 44 17.43 -9.39 -2.52
C ILE A 44 17.69 -9.40 -1.00
N ARG A 45 18.25 -8.31 -0.48
CA ARG A 45 18.22 -7.96 0.95
C ARG A 45 17.70 -6.53 1.10
N THR A 46 16.77 -6.33 2.02
CA THR A 46 16.12 -5.05 2.27
C THR A 46 16.20 -4.75 3.77
N PRO A 47 16.73 -3.58 4.17
CA PRO A 47 16.71 -3.15 5.57
C PRO A 47 15.29 -2.99 6.12
N PHE A 48 15.09 -3.37 7.39
CA PHE A 48 13.74 -3.46 7.96
C PHE A 48 13.01 -2.11 8.06
N HIS A 49 13.75 -1.01 8.25
CA HIS A 49 13.17 0.33 8.35
C HIS A 49 12.47 0.80 7.06
N LEU A 50 12.72 0.14 5.92
CA LEU A 50 12.06 0.43 4.65
C LEU A 50 10.67 -0.18 4.52
N PHE A 51 10.29 -1.10 5.42
CA PHE A 51 8.93 -1.63 5.44
C PHE A 51 7.97 -0.63 6.08
N LEU A 52 6.87 -0.36 5.38
CA LEU A 52 5.76 0.41 5.92
C LEU A 52 4.95 -0.51 6.84
N ASN A 53 5.21 -0.41 8.15
CA ASN A 53 4.52 -1.14 9.20
C ASN A 53 3.51 -0.22 9.92
N THR A 54 2.41 -0.79 10.44
CA THR A 54 1.42 -0.02 11.21
C THR A 54 1.14 -0.50 12.62
N GLU A 55 1.98 -1.36 13.18
CA GLU A 55 1.78 -1.93 14.53
C GLU A 55 1.73 -0.85 15.63
N ASP A 56 2.44 0.28 15.44
CA ASP A 56 2.51 1.38 16.42
C ASP A 56 2.40 2.77 15.76
N VAL A 57 1.55 2.91 14.74
CA VAL A 57 1.39 4.20 14.02
C VAL A 57 0.90 5.32 14.91
N GLU A 58 0.17 5.00 15.97
CA GLU A 58 -0.26 5.94 16.99
C GLU A 58 0.91 6.62 17.71
N ASN A 59 2.12 6.04 17.70
CA ASN A 59 3.29 6.60 18.37
C ASN A 59 4.46 6.91 17.44
N THR A 60 4.62 6.13 16.37
CA THR A 60 5.80 6.20 15.48
C THR A 60 5.56 7.00 14.20
N SER A 61 4.31 7.10 13.74
CA SER A 61 3.99 7.83 12.51
C SER A 61 4.07 9.34 12.71
N ARG A 62 4.46 10.08 11.66
CA ARG A 62 4.28 11.54 11.60
C ARG A 62 2.81 11.97 11.73
N PHE A 63 1.89 11.05 11.44
CA PHE A 63 0.44 11.22 11.56
C PHE A 63 -0.12 10.62 12.86
N ALA A 64 0.72 10.29 13.85
CA ALA A 64 0.34 9.71 15.14
C ALA A 64 -0.86 10.43 15.81
N HIS A 65 -0.91 11.76 15.72
CA HIS A 65 -2.00 12.57 16.27
C HIS A 65 -3.37 12.30 15.61
N ILE A 66 -3.39 11.96 14.31
CA ILE A 66 -4.60 11.58 13.57
C ILE A 66 -5.07 10.21 14.07
N PHE A 67 -4.16 9.22 14.12
CA PHE A 67 -4.50 7.87 14.58
C PHE A 67 -5.00 7.84 16.02
N ARG A 68 -4.41 8.63 16.93
CA ARG A 68 -4.90 8.74 18.32
C ARG A 68 -6.29 9.36 18.43
N ALA A 69 -6.70 10.19 17.47
CA ALA A 69 -8.01 10.83 17.48
C ALA A 69 -9.13 9.92 16.95
N VAL A 70 -8.80 8.88 16.18
CA VAL A 70 -9.76 7.89 15.71
C VAL A 70 -9.74 6.67 16.62
N LYS A 71 -10.90 6.36 17.20
CA LYS A 71 -11.04 5.14 18.02
C LYS A 71 -11.56 3.99 17.17
N GLY A 72 -11.02 2.80 17.40
CA GLY A 72 -11.58 1.56 16.85
C GLY A 72 -11.25 1.27 15.39
N LEU A 73 -10.19 1.87 14.84
CA LEU A 73 -9.66 1.40 13.54
C LEU A 73 -9.05 0.02 13.72
N ASP A 74 -9.49 -0.91 12.88
CA ASP A 74 -8.79 -2.18 12.73
C ASP A 74 -7.44 -1.98 12.01
N GLU A 75 -6.62 -3.03 12.02
CA GLU A 75 -5.29 -3.00 11.43
C GLU A 75 -5.31 -2.76 9.92
N GLN A 76 -6.34 -3.22 9.20
CA GLN A 76 -6.43 -2.98 7.76
C GLN A 76 -6.72 -1.50 7.48
N ALA A 77 -7.67 -0.89 8.19
CA ALA A 77 -8.00 0.52 8.07
C ALA A 77 -6.80 1.41 8.42
N LYS A 78 -5.99 1.03 9.42
CA LYS A 78 -4.72 1.71 9.74
C LYS A 78 -3.72 1.64 8.59
N HIS A 79 -3.51 0.47 7.98
CA HIS A 79 -2.64 0.31 6.82
C HIS A 79 -3.10 1.15 5.63
N ILE A 80 -4.40 1.09 5.30
CA ILE A 80 -4.97 1.86 4.19
C ILE A 80 -4.79 3.36 4.43
N LEU A 81 -5.15 3.84 5.62
CA LEU A 81 -5.03 5.27 5.95
C LEU A 81 -3.57 5.72 5.94
N THR A 82 -2.64 4.90 6.42
CA THR A 82 -1.20 5.21 6.39
C THR A 82 -0.71 5.35 4.94
N VAL A 83 -1.01 4.38 4.08
CA VAL A 83 -0.61 4.43 2.66
C VAL A 83 -1.20 5.66 1.97
N MET A 84 -2.48 5.97 2.20
CA MET A 84 -3.15 7.14 1.63
C MET A 84 -2.47 8.44 2.07
N LEU A 85 -2.19 8.60 3.38
CA LEU A 85 -1.55 9.77 3.95
C LEU A 85 -0.12 9.96 3.44
N GLU A 86 0.67 8.89 3.43
CA GLU A 86 2.05 8.92 2.94
C GLU A 86 2.14 9.21 1.44
N ALA A 87 1.17 8.72 0.64
CA ALA A 87 1.12 8.96 -0.79
C ALA A 87 0.63 10.37 -1.16
N ALA A 88 -0.07 11.06 -0.27
CA ALA A 88 -0.61 12.41 -0.51
C ALA A 88 0.46 13.52 -0.47
N ASP A 89 1.62 13.23 0.11
CA ASP A 89 2.80 14.09 0.12
C ASP A 89 4.09 13.24 0.05
N PRO A 90 4.41 12.71 -1.15
CA PRO A 90 5.52 11.79 -1.32
C PRO A 90 6.89 12.46 -1.10
N ASP A 91 7.00 13.77 -1.27
CA ASP A 91 8.27 14.49 -1.08
C ASP A 91 8.68 14.56 0.40
N GLN A 92 7.69 14.52 1.31
CA GLN A 92 7.90 14.48 2.76
C GLN A 92 7.82 13.06 3.33
N SER A 93 7.46 12.06 2.51
CA SER A 93 7.33 10.67 2.92
C SER A 93 8.65 9.92 2.79
N PRO A 94 9.09 9.18 3.83
CA PRO A 94 10.26 8.30 3.69
C PRO A 94 9.98 7.14 2.70
N TRP A 95 8.70 6.83 2.43
CA TRP A 95 8.29 5.84 1.43
C TRP A 95 7.82 6.46 0.11
N GLY A 96 8.01 7.77 -0.08
CA GLY A 96 7.48 8.50 -1.24
C GLY A 96 7.93 7.89 -2.57
N LYS A 97 9.20 7.49 -2.68
CA LYS A 97 9.74 6.84 -3.89
C LYS A 97 9.09 5.49 -4.17
N TYR A 98 8.82 4.69 -3.13
CA TYR A 98 8.07 3.44 -3.26
C TYR A 98 6.62 3.69 -3.70
N LEU A 99 5.91 4.59 -3.03
CA LEU A 99 4.50 4.87 -3.29
C LEU A 99 4.26 5.50 -4.67
N VAL A 100 5.19 6.35 -5.14
CA VAL A 100 5.16 6.90 -6.50
C VAL A 100 5.40 5.80 -7.56
N ALA A 101 6.22 4.78 -7.22
CA ALA A 101 6.49 3.67 -8.12
C ALA A 101 5.37 2.62 -8.17
N CYS A 102 4.45 2.60 -7.20
CA CYS A 102 3.28 1.73 -7.21
C CYS A 102 2.40 1.95 -8.45
N PRO A 103 1.72 0.91 -8.98
CA PRO A 103 0.77 1.08 -10.06
C PRO A 103 -0.37 2.03 -9.68
N ARG A 104 -0.88 2.77 -10.67
CA ARG A 104 -2.05 3.65 -10.49
C ARG A 104 -3.39 2.93 -10.71
N SER A 105 -3.35 1.77 -11.36
CA SER A 105 -4.50 0.90 -11.58
C SER A 105 -4.12 -0.53 -11.21
N PHE A 106 -5.11 -1.29 -10.74
CA PHE A 106 -4.97 -2.70 -10.42
C PHE A 106 -6.08 -3.48 -11.09
N SER A 107 -5.81 -4.73 -11.45
CA SER A 107 -6.82 -5.68 -11.93
C SER A 107 -7.50 -6.42 -10.77
N ASN A 108 -7.53 -5.82 -9.57
CA ASN A 108 -8.19 -6.43 -8.41
C ASN A 108 -9.68 -6.09 -8.41
N GLY A 109 -10.47 -6.92 -7.71
CA GLY A 109 -11.93 -6.78 -7.66
C GLY A 109 -12.39 -5.38 -7.24
N LEU A 110 -11.67 -4.73 -6.33
CA LEU A 110 -12.00 -3.40 -5.81
C LEU A 110 -12.10 -2.33 -6.91
N LEU A 111 -11.32 -2.44 -7.98
CA LEU A 111 -11.23 -1.43 -9.03
C LEU A 111 -11.88 -1.84 -10.36
N LEU A 112 -12.59 -2.98 -10.40
CA LEU A 112 -13.36 -3.38 -11.58
C LEU A 112 -14.46 -2.36 -11.90
N THR A 113 -14.69 -2.12 -13.17
CA THR A 113 -15.84 -1.36 -13.66
C THR A 113 -17.14 -2.14 -13.45
N GLU A 114 -18.29 -1.45 -13.47
CA GLU A 114 -19.60 -2.10 -13.35
C GLU A 114 -19.84 -3.16 -14.43
N ASP A 115 -19.35 -2.92 -15.66
CA ASP A 115 -19.42 -3.89 -16.75
C ASP A 115 -18.60 -5.15 -16.45
N GLU A 116 -17.42 -5.01 -15.85
CA GLU A 116 -16.58 -6.13 -15.44
C GLU A 116 -17.18 -6.89 -14.24
N VAL A 117 -17.82 -6.17 -13.31
CA VAL A 117 -18.54 -6.78 -12.19
C VAL A 117 -19.74 -7.59 -12.68
N ALA A 118 -20.46 -7.11 -13.71
CA ALA A 118 -21.58 -7.83 -14.29
C ALA A 118 -21.20 -9.22 -14.86
N ILE A 119 -19.95 -9.40 -15.31
CA ILE A 119 -19.45 -10.70 -15.78
C ILE A 119 -19.40 -11.74 -14.66
N LEU A 120 -19.29 -11.31 -13.40
CA LEU A 120 -19.24 -12.21 -12.24
C LEU A 120 -20.63 -12.73 -11.83
N GLN A 121 -21.70 -12.32 -12.51
CA GLN A 121 -23.08 -12.70 -12.18
C GLN A 121 -23.26 -14.23 -12.11
N GLY A 122 -23.85 -14.69 -11.00
CA GLY A 122 -24.06 -16.12 -10.74
C GLY A 122 -22.85 -16.84 -10.15
N SER A 123 -21.73 -16.15 -9.93
CA SER A 123 -20.59 -16.69 -9.18
C SER A 123 -20.60 -16.19 -7.72
N PRO A 124 -20.13 -16.99 -6.75
CA PRO A 124 -19.91 -16.53 -5.37
C PRO A 124 -18.90 -15.37 -5.26
N ALA A 125 -18.07 -15.14 -6.28
CA ALA A 125 -17.12 -14.03 -6.30
C ALA A 125 -17.81 -12.67 -6.38
N LEU A 126 -19.02 -12.60 -6.96
CA LEU A 126 -19.80 -11.36 -7.00
C LEU A 126 -20.23 -10.95 -5.59
N ASP A 127 -20.82 -11.87 -4.82
CA ASP A 127 -21.30 -11.58 -3.47
C ASP A 127 -20.15 -11.12 -2.56
N TYR A 128 -19.03 -11.84 -2.61
CA TYR A 128 -17.80 -11.46 -1.88
C TYR A 128 -17.30 -10.07 -2.29
N LEU A 129 -17.29 -9.76 -3.59
CA LEU A 129 -16.83 -8.47 -4.07
C LEU A 129 -17.74 -7.32 -3.63
N VAL A 130 -19.06 -7.53 -3.68
CA VAL A 130 -20.05 -6.53 -3.24
C VAL A 130 -19.86 -6.25 -1.75
N GLU A 131 -19.84 -7.27 -0.91
CA GLU A 131 -19.61 -7.14 0.54
C GLU A 131 -18.30 -6.39 0.82
N ARG A 132 -17.21 -6.80 0.15
CA ARG A 132 -15.91 -6.17 0.32
C ARG A 132 -15.89 -4.69 -0.08
N ARG A 133 -16.61 -4.29 -1.14
CA ARG A 133 -16.73 -2.90 -1.56
C ARG A 133 -17.58 -2.09 -0.58
N GLU A 134 -18.68 -2.67 -0.10
CA GLU A 134 -19.55 -2.04 0.88
C GLU A 134 -18.82 -1.78 2.21
N ASP A 135 -18.07 -2.76 2.71
CA ASP A 135 -17.25 -2.61 3.93
C ASP A 135 -16.20 -1.52 3.79
N LEU A 136 -15.49 -1.50 2.66
CA LEU A 136 -14.47 -0.49 2.38
C LEU A 136 -15.10 0.91 2.30
N ARG A 137 -16.26 1.01 1.65
CA ARG A 137 -17.01 2.27 1.52
C ARG A 137 -17.54 2.75 2.87
N HIS A 138 -18.09 1.85 3.67
CA HIS A 138 -18.58 2.14 5.01
C HIS A 138 -17.47 2.69 5.91
N THR A 139 -16.29 2.07 5.86
CA THR A 139 -15.11 2.52 6.62
C THR A 139 -14.67 3.93 6.18
N TYR A 140 -14.62 4.18 4.86
CA TYR A 140 -14.30 5.50 4.32
C TYR A 140 -15.31 6.57 4.80
N ASP A 141 -16.61 6.31 4.68
CA ASP A 141 -17.65 7.26 5.09
C ASP A 141 -17.72 7.46 6.62
N ALA A 142 -17.22 6.50 7.41
CA ALA A 142 -17.09 6.64 8.85
C ALA A 142 -15.93 7.57 9.25
N LEU A 143 -14.85 7.58 8.45
CA LEU A 143 -13.64 8.37 8.63
C LEU A 143 -13.78 9.80 8.10
N PHE A 144 -14.33 9.93 6.89
CA PHE A 144 -14.45 11.20 6.18
C PHE A 144 -15.93 11.61 6.09
N PRO A 145 -16.30 12.86 6.40
CA PRO A 145 -15.44 14.04 6.51
C PRO A 145 -14.86 14.32 7.90
N LYS A 146 -15.19 13.53 8.94
CA LYS A 146 -14.81 13.81 10.34
C LYS A 146 -13.32 14.09 10.52
N LEU A 147 -12.47 13.29 9.88
CA LEU A 147 -11.03 13.49 9.91
C LEU A 147 -10.58 14.78 9.21
N SER A 148 -11.21 15.14 8.09
CA SER A 148 -10.93 16.39 7.39
C SER A 148 -11.34 17.61 8.19
N GLU A 149 -12.43 17.52 8.96
CA GLU A 149 -12.87 18.59 9.86
C GLU A 149 -11.93 18.75 11.06
N ALA A 150 -11.42 17.64 11.61
CA ALA A 150 -10.51 17.65 12.74
C ALA A 150 -9.07 18.04 12.36
N PHE A 151 -8.62 17.67 11.15
CA PHE A 151 -7.24 17.86 10.66
C PHE A 151 -7.22 18.50 9.27
N PRO A 152 -7.77 19.72 9.10
CA PRO A 152 -7.93 20.33 7.77
C PRO A 152 -6.61 20.71 7.08
N ARG A 153 -5.48 20.71 7.80
CA ARG A 153 -4.16 20.99 7.20
C ARG A 153 -3.54 19.74 6.60
N GLU A 154 -3.63 18.63 7.32
CA GLU A 154 -3.07 17.33 6.95
C GLU A 154 -4.01 16.56 6.00
N LEU A 155 -5.31 16.68 6.22
CA LEU A 155 -6.39 15.98 5.51
C LEU A 155 -7.43 16.96 4.95
N PRO A 156 -7.04 17.91 4.09
CA PRO A 156 -8.01 18.80 3.48
C PRO A 156 -8.98 17.99 2.59
N PRO A 157 -10.28 18.35 2.52
CA PRO A 157 -11.30 17.56 1.84
C PRO A 157 -10.94 17.15 0.40
N GLU A 158 -10.24 18.00 -0.34
CA GLU A 158 -9.77 17.75 -1.70
C GLU A 158 -8.73 16.62 -1.82
N LYS A 159 -8.01 16.31 -0.74
CA LYS A 159 -7.06 15.18 -0.64
C LYS A 159 -7.69 13.93 -0.03
N CYS A 160 -8.90 14.04 0.51
CA CYS A 160 -9.63 12.94 1.14
C CYS A 160 -10.65 12.36 0.15
N ARG A 161 -10.18 11.92 -1.02
CA ARG A 161 -11.05 11.38 -2.07
C ARG A 161 -11.20 9.87 -1.94
N TRP A 162 -12.36 9.37 -2.37
CA TRP A 162 -12.64 7.95 -2.42
C TRP A 162 -11.63 7.20 -3.30
N GLU A 163 -11.24 7.78 -4.44
CA GLU A 163 -10.31 7.13 -5.36
C GLU A 163 -8.95 6.90 -4.70
N ASP A 164 -8.47 7.86 -3.90
CA ASP A 164 -7.18 7.77 -3.22
C ASP A 164 -7.21 6.73 -2.09
N TYR A 165 -8.33 6.65 -1.34
CA TYR A 165 -8.54 5.62 -0.33
C TYR A 165 -8.67 4.21 -0.94
N SER A 166 -9.44 4.07 -2.02
CA SER A 166 -9.60 2.79 -2.73
C SER A 166 -8.31 2.32 -3.39
N TRP A 167 -7.48 3.26 -3.88
CA TRP A 167 -6.15 2.96 -4.42
C TRP A 167 -5.23 2.45 -3.31
N ALA A 168 -5.23 3.09 -2.14
CA ALA A 168 -4.45 2.64 -0.99
C ALA A 168 -4.89 1.23 -0.53
N ALA A 169 -6.20 0.95 -0.50
CA ALA A 169 -6.73 -0.39 -0.24
C ALA A 169 -6.24 -1.41 -1.26
N ALA A 170 -6.25 -1.06 -2.55
CA ALA A 170 -5.76 -1.93 -3.60
C ALA A 170 -4.25 -2.20 -3.49
N VAL A 171 -3.45 -1.20 -3.08
CA VAL A 171 -2.01 -1.39 -2.78
C VAL A 171 -1.86 -2.40 -1.65
N ILE A 172 -2.57 -2.25 -0.54
CA ILE A 172 -2.51 -3.15 0.62
C ILE A 172 -2.94 -4.58 0.24
N ASP A 173 -4.10 -4.74 -0.39
CA ASP A 173 -4.65 -6.06 -0.74
C ASP A 173 -3.76 -6.86 -1.69
N THR A 174 -2.88 -6.19 -2.44
CA THR A 174 -2.03 -6.84 -3.46
C THR A 174 -0.56 -6.92 -3.08
N ARG A 175 -0.10 -6.19 -2.06
CA ARG A 175 1.34 -6.05 -1.74
C ARG A 175 1.66 -6.16 -0.25
N SER A 176 0.68 -6.22 0.63
CA SER A 176 0.94 -6.50 2.04
C SER A 176 1.20 -7.98 2.27
N TRP A 177 1.95 -8.27 3.32
CA TRP A 177 2.12 -9.60 3.87
C TRP A 177 2.12 -9.49 5.39
N ALA A 178 1.73 -10.56 6.07
CA ALA A 178 1.84 -10.67 7.52
C ALA A 178 3.12 -11.43 7.87
N THR A 179 3.82 -10.99 8.90
CA THR A 179 4.87 -11.77 9.56
C THR A 179 4.24 -12.51 10.75
N GLU A 180 4.69 -13.73 11.04
CA GLU A 180 4.23 -14.45 12.24
C GLU A 180 4.64 -13.68 13.50
N ALA A 181 3.71 -13.55 14.46
CA ALA A 181 3.99 -12.95 15.76
C ALA A 181 5.11 -13.76 16.46
N GLY A 182 6.24 -13.10 16.76
CA GLY A 182 7.40 -13.72 17.41
C GLY A 182 8.65 -13.85 16.53
N CYS A 183 8.60 -13.46 15.25
CA CYS A 183 9.83 -13.11 14.53
C CYS A 183 10.27 -11.73 15.04
N ASP A 184 11.17 -11.71 16.03
CA ASP A 184 11.86 -10.50 16.43
C ASP A 184 12.61 -9.99 15.19
N VAL A 185 12.08 -8.95 14.57
CA VAL A 185 12.61 -8.35 13.34
C VAL A 185 13.93 -7.63 13.58
N ALA A 186 14.35 -7.46 14.84
CA ALA A 186 15.70 -7.06 15.21
C ALA A 186 16.70 -8.25 15.24
N SER A 187 16.24 -9.49 15.05
CA SER A 187 17.05 -10.72 15.07
C SER A 187 17.29 -11.36 13.69
N LEU A 188 16.82 -10.71 12.61
CA LEU A 188 17.17 -11.01 11.21
C LEU A 188 18.24 -10.05 10.67
#